data_AF-M6K853-F1
#
_entry.id   AF-M6K853-F1
#
_cell.length_a   1.000
_cell.length_b   1.000
_cell.length_c   1.000
_cell.angle_alpha   90.00
_cell.angle_beta   90.00
_cell.angle_gamma   90.00
#
_symmetry.space_group_name_H-M   'P 1'
#
loop_
_entity.id
_entity.type
_entity.pdbx_description
1 polymer ?
#
loop_
_entity_poly.entity_id
_entity_poly.type
_entity_poly.pdbx_seq_one_letter_code
_entity_poly.pdbx_strand_id
1 'polypeptide(L)'
;MIPILAYRSFQGNQDGAVISHTNLLGILLDYQRDDILKTNSIFFFPSIYYSNDQKNKDKTFFFLPFFYTRSYGNSESNFFILGYYQRNSERSNRYNFLYLFDLELYVSDQRKELSLFLGVFNAEFERDRTRWGVFGGILLGYESTPQMTDWNFLWIRYLNSPQEKIQNFLPIYRYGETQEGYSFLAPPILTYHSKDSEGSITLGGLGLIYYQNRSEIEKEESTKILGGLLYFSEKKALRGFQNYGILGAPFIGGLLWNYEFEEETGFQKMSFLKFIFSRTTYKGKTWNSYFGISPSLWFDEND
;
A
#
# COMPACT_ATOMS: atom_id res chain seq x y z
N MET A 1 27.34 -30.29 55.89
CA MET A 1 27.76 -29.91 54.52
C MET A 1 28.59 -28.64 54.67
N ILE A 2 29.90 -28.70 54.44
CA ILE A 2 30.78 -27.53 54.59
C ILE A 2 30.74 -26.78 53.25
N PRO A 3 30.38 -25.48 53.21
CA PRO A 3 30.43 -24.73 51.97
C PRO A 3 31.89 -24.65 51.53
N ILE A 4 32.19 -25.06 50.29
CA ILE A 4 33.51 -24.89 49.70
C ILE A 4 33.70 -23.39 49.48
N LEU A 5 34.41 -22.74 50.39
CA LEU A 5 34.60 -21.29 50.36
C LEU A 5 35.56 -20.86 49.25
N ALA A 6 36.52 -21.71 48.94
CA ALA A 6 37.48 -21.52 47.86
C ALA A 6 37.87 -22.88 47.27
N TYR A 7 37.97 -22.94 45.95
CA TYR A 7 38.47 -24.08 45.20
C TYR A 7 39.65 -23.62 44.35
N ARG A 8 40.74 -24.38 44.35
CA ARG A 8 41.90 -24.14 43.50
C ARG A 8 42.43 -25.46 42.98
N SER A 9 42.50 -25.61 41.66
CA SER A 9 43.25 -26.66 40.97
C SER A 9 44.44 -26.05 40.24
N PHE A 10 45.55 -26.78 40.23
CA PHE A 10 46.78 -26.38 39.55
C PHE A 10 47.50 -27.64 39.07
N GLN A 11 47.81 -27.68 37.78
CA GLN A 11 48.57 -28.74 37.15
C GLN A 11 49.66 -28.09 36.27
N GLY A 12 50.92 -28.40 36.57
CA GLY A 12 52.07 -28.01 35.77
C GLY A 12 52.64 -29.20 35.01
N ASN A 13 52.95 -29.03 33.73
CA ASN A 13 53.62 -30.04 32.91
C ASN A 13 55.14 -29.82 32.86
N GLN A 14 55.89 -30.86 32.47
CA GLN A 14 57.35 -30.83 32.36
C GLN A 14 57.87 -29.76 31.38
N ASP A 15 57.05 -29.40 30.38
CA ASP A 15 57.35 -28.35 29.39
C ASP A 15 57.07 -26.91 29.90
N GLY A 16 56.68 -26.75 31.17
CA GLY A 16 56.39 -25.44 31.78
C GLY A 16 54.98 -24.90 31.52
N ALA A 17 54.12 -25.63 30.81
CA ALA A 17 52.72 -25.27 30.61
C ALA A 17 51.89 -25.44 31.90
N VAL A 18 51.03 -24.45 32.20
CA VAL A 18 50.18 -24.43 33.39
C VAL A 18 48.70 -24.53 33.03
N ILE A 19 47.98 -25.41 33.74
CA ILE A 19 46.51 -25.42 33.81
C ILE A 19 46.13 -25.07 35.24
N SER A 20 45.34 -24.02 35.44
CA SER A 20 44.88 -23.60 36.75
C SER A 20 43.44 -23.12 36.73
N HIS A 21 42.66 -23.52 37.73
CA HIS A 21 41.32 -23.02 37.98
C HIS A 21 41.23 -22.58 39.44
N THR A 22 40.77 -21.35 39.69
CA THR A 22 40.52 -20.83 41.03
C THR A 22 39.10 -20.28 41.07
N ASN A 23 38.30 -20.76 42.01
CA ASN A 23 36.94 -20.29 42.23
C ASN A 23 36.78 -19.87 43.70
N LEU A 24 36.16 -18.73 43.96
CA LEU A 24 35.87 -18.22 45.30
C LEU A 24 34.35 -18.13 45.47
N LEU A 25 33.84 -18.79 46.51
CA LEU A 25 32.43 -18.79 46.90
C LEU A 25 31.44 -19.16 45.77
N GLY A 26 31.88 -19.87 44.73
CA GLY A 26 31.06 -20.25 43.58
C GLY A 26 30.77 -19.09 42.61
N ILE A 27 30.72 -17.85 43.10
CA ILE A 27 30.22 -16.69 42.36
C ILE A 27 31.13 -15.47 42.44
N LEU A 28 31.98 -15.30 43.46
CA LEU A 28 32.68 -14.01 43.66
C LEU A 28 33.84 -13.82 42.68
N LEU A 29 34.62 -14.88 42.47
CA LEU A 29 35.75 -14.89 41.57
C LEU A 29 35.81 -16.25 40.88
N ASP A 30 35.98 -16.25 39.57
CA ASP A 30 36.35 -17.44 38.81
C ASP A 30 37.52 -17.08 37.89
N TYR A 31 38.66 -17.74 38.08
CA TYR A 31 39.86 -17.57 37.28
C TYR A 31 40.24 -18.88 36.65
N GLN A 32 40.35 -18.91 35.32
CA GLN A 32 40.79 -20.07 34.56
C GLN A 32 41.97 -19.67 33.67
N ARG A 33 42.97 -20.55 33.61
CA ARG A 33 44.11 -20.43 32.71
C ARG A 33 44.48 -21.82 32.23
N ASP A 34 44.60 -21.98 30.93
CA ASP A 34 45.08 -23.18 30.28
C ASP A 34 46.09 -22.79 29.20
N ASP A 35 47.36 -23.00 29.47
CA ASP A 35 48.44 -22.69 28.55
C ASP A 35 48.50 -23.65 27.34
N ILE A 36 47.94 -24.86 27.46
CA ILE A 36 47.88 -25.86 26.37
C ILE A 36 46.84 -25.40 25.34
N LEU A 37 45.65 -25.02 25.81
CA LEU A 37 44.59 -24.48 24.96
C LEU A 37 44.82 -22.98 24.63
N LYS A 38 45.76 -22.33 25.30
CA LYS A 38 46.04 -20.88 25.23
C LYS A 38 44.81 -20.03 25.54
N THR A 39 44.08 -20.44 26.58
CA THR A 39 42.89 -19.74 27.06
C THR A 39 43.14 -19.17 28.45
N ASN A 40 42.58 -18.00 28.72
CA ASN A 40 42.46 -17.49 30.07
C ASN A 40 41.13 -16.75 30.24
N SER A 41 40.60 -16.76 31.46
CA SER A 41 39.41 -16.00 31.81
C SER A 41 39.42 -15.60 33.28
N ILE A 42 38.84 -14.44 33.58
CA ILE A 42 38.64 -13.92 34.93
C ILE A 42 37.21 -13.40 34.98
N PHE A 43 36.43 -13.86 35.94
CA PHE A 43 35.15 -13.28 36.33
C PHE A 43 35.25 -12.75 37.75
N PHE A 44 34.78 -11.53 37.98
CA PHE A 44 34.66 -10.94 39.30
C PHE A 44 33.28 -10.32 39.47
N PHE A 45 32.53 -10.87 40.43
CA PHE A 45 31.18 -10.42 40.73
C PHE A 45 31.17 -8.99 41.28
N PRO A 46 30.18 -8.15 40.91
CA PRO A 46 29.01 -8.48 40.10
C PRO A 46 29.16 -8.28 38.59
N SER A 47 30.25 -7.68 38.10
CA SER A 47 30.18 -6.99 36.81
C SER A 47 31.41 -7.07 35.93
N ILE A 48 32.54 -7.62 36.39
CA ILE A 48 33.78 -7.67 35.60
C ILE A 48 33.96 -9.07 35.03
N TYR A 49 34.25 -9.13 33.73
CA TYR A 49 34.66 -10.35 33.06
C TYR A 49 35.71 -10.05 32.01
N TYR A 50 36.66 -10.96 31.90
CA TYR A 50 37.69 -10.98 30.88
C TYR A 50 37.86 -12.41 30.39
N SER A 51 38.03 -12.59 29.09
CA SER A 51 38.37 -13.87 28.48
C SER A 51 39.21 -13.63 27.23
N ASN A 52 40.23 -14.45 27.04
CA ASN A 52 41.07 -14.44 25.85
C ASN A 52 41.42 -15.88 25.48
N ASP A 53 40.86 -16.31 24.35
CA ASP A 53 41.16 -17.56 23.67
C ASP A 53 42.03 -17.23 22.46
N GLN A 54 43.34 -17.47 22.60
CA GLN A 54 44.29 -17.16 21.52
C GLN A 54 44.14 -18.10 20.33
N LYS A 55 43.69 -19.35 20.55
CA LYS A 55 43.54 -20.35 19.51
C LYS A 55 42.42 -19.96 18.55
N ASN A 56 41.29 -19.54 19.09
CA ASN A 56 40.14 -19.07 18.32
C ASN A 56 40.19 -17.57 18.00
N LYS A 57 41.21 -16.86 18.51
CA LYS A 57 41.35 -15.39 18.43
C LYS A 57 40.14 -14.64 19.00
N ASP A 58 39.45 -15.22 19.97
CA ASP A 58 38.31 -14.59 20.65
C ASP A 58 38.81 -13.88 21.91
N LYS A 59 38.48 -12.60 22.05
CA LYS A 59 38.73 -11.82 23.26
C LYS A 59 37.45 -11.13 23.66
N THR A 60 37.09 -11.24 24.91
CA THR A 60 35.91 -10.57 25.48
C THR A 60 36.30 -9.88 26.78
N PHE A 61 35.82 -8.66 26.98
CA PHE A 61 35.90 -7.96 28.24
C PHE A 61 34.62 -7.18 28.48
N PHE A 62 34.10 -7.23 29.71
CA PHE A 62 32.98 -6.39 30.09
C PHE A 62 33.09 -5.89 31.53
N PHE A 63 32.53 -4.70 31.71
CA PHE A 63 32.27 -4.08 33.00
C PHE A 63 30.84 -3.53 32.97
N LEU A 64 29.89 -4.35 33.41
CA LEU A 64 28.47 -4.01 33.31
C LEU A 64 28.07 -2.90 34.31
N PRO A 65 27.09 -2.05 33.95
CA PRO A 65 26.43 -1.95 32.64
C PRO A 65 27.14 -0.96 31.69
N PHE A 66 28.38 -0.57 31.96
CA PHE A 66 28.98 0.62 31.33
C PHE A 66 29.85 0.33 30.11
N PHE A 67 30.51 -0.82 30.07
CA PHE A 67 31.51 -1.14 29.06
C PHE A 67 31.43 -2.60 28.62
N TYR A 68 31.53 -2.84 27.32
CA TYR A 68 31.67 -4.19 26.76
C TYR A 68 32.52 -4.11 25.49
N THR A 69 33.43 -5.06 25.32
CA THR A 69 34.20 -5.22 24.09
C THR A 69 34.34 -6.71 23.79
N ARG A 70 34.22 -7.06 22.53
CA ARG A 70 34.51 -8.41 22.03
C ARG A 70 35.19 -8.31 20.67
N SER A 71 36.18 -9.15 20.42
CA SER A 71 36.82 -9.27 19.11
C SER A 71 36.98 -10.75 18.78
N TYR A 72 36.56 -11.14 17.59
CA TYR A 72 36.77 -12.48 17.06
C TYR A 72 37.64 -12.38 15.79
N GLY A 73 38.93 -12.63 15.97
CA GLY A 73 39.93 -12.49 14.91
C GLY A 73 39.88 -11.11 14.25
N ASN A 74 39.87 -11.11 12.90
CA ASN A 74 39.66 -9.91 12.08
C ASN A 74 38.24 -9.83 11.50
N SER A 75 37.37 -10.80 11.80
CA SER A 75 36.07 -10.95 11.13
C SER A 75 34.95 -10.24 11.86
N GLU A 76 35.03 -10.10 13.20
CA GLU A 76 34.01 -9.42 13.99
C GLU A 76 34.61 -8.67 15.18
N SER A 77 34.07 -7.48 15.46
CA SER A 77 34.35 -6.75 16.70
C SER A 77 33.10 -6.01 17.18
N ASN A 78 32.85 -6.07 18.49
CA ASN A 78 31.76 -5.40 19.17
C ASN A 78 32.33 -4.50 20.26
N PHE A 79 31.78 -3.30 20.40
CA PHE A 79 32.17 -2.31 21.37
C PHE A 79 30.93 -1.64 21.94
N PHE A 80 30.93 -1.40 23.24
CA PHE A 80 29.85 -0.70 23.93
C PHE A 80 30.44 0.18 25.03
N ILE A 81 29.99 1.43 25.08
CA ILE A 81 30.28 2.35 26.18
C ILE A 81 29.09 3.28 26.42
N LEU A 82 28.55 3.28 27.64
CA LEU A 82 27.54 4.25 28.09
C LEU A 82 26.37 4.47 27.10
N GLY A 83 25.86 3.38 26.50
CA GLY A 83 24.74 3.43 25.56
C GLY A 83 25.12 3.57 24.09
N TYR A 84 26.37 3.91 23.78
CA TYR A 84 26.91 3.75 22.43
C TYR A 84 27.30 2.28 22.22
N TYR A 85 26.82 1.69 21.13
CA TYR A 85 27.13 0.34 20.68
C TYR A 85 27.66 0.40 19.24
N GLN A 86 28.73 -0.31 18.97
CA GLN A 86 29.30 -0.47 17.64
C GLN A 86 29.57 -1.95 17.38
N ARG A 87 29.15 -2.43 16.21
CA ARG A 87 29.52 -3.74 15.68
C ARG A 87 30.17 -3.53 14.33
N ASN A 88 31.31 -4.18 14.11
CA ASN A 88 31.92 -4.31 12.80
C ASN A 88 32.01 -5.80 12.49
N SER A 89 31.52 -6.18 11.33
CA SER A 89 31.55 -7.55 10.81
C SER A 89 31.80 -7.53 9.32
N GLU A 90 32.24 -8.65 8.74
CA GLU A 90 32.40 -8.79 7.29
C GLU A 90 31.13 -8.47 6.49
N ARG A 91 29.95 -8.66 7.11
CA ARG A 91 28.65 -8.43 6.46
C ARG A 91 28.15 -7.00 6.64
N SER A 92 28.31 -6.44 7.83
CA SER A 92 27.72 -5.15 8.19
C SER A 92 28.46 -4.42 9.32
N ASN A 93 28.36 -3.10 9.29
CA ASN A 93 28.78 -2.21 10.36
C ASN A 93 27.56 -1.56 10.99
N ARG A 94 27.36 -1.72 12.29
CA ARG A 94 26.26 -1.10 13.03
C ARG A 94 26.77 -0.10 14.06
N TYR A 95 26.10 1.04 14.15
CA TYR A 95 26.35 2.11 15.10
C TYR A 95 25.03 2.47 15.77
N ASN A 96 24.94 2.30 17.08
CA ASN A 96 23.73 2.54 17.85
C ASN A 96 24.04 3.42 19.05
N PHE A 97 23.18 4.38 19.34
CA PHE A 97 23.22 5.16 20.57
C PHE A 97 21.85 5.11 21.22
N LEU A 98 21.71 4.27 22.26
CA LEU A 98 20.47 4.08 23.02
C LEU A 98 19.24 3.80 22.15
N TYR A 99 19.41 3.28 20.93
CA TYR A 99 18.38 3.19 19.89
C TYR A 99 17.69 4.53 19.51
N LEU A 100 18.19 5.66 20.01
CA LEU A 100 17.79 7.00 19.54
C LEU A 100 18.41 7.31 18.18
N PHE A 101 19.56 6.71 17.90
CA PHE A 101 20.22 6.68 16.61
C PHE A 101 20.71 5.26 16.37
N ASP A 102 20.33 4.64 15.26
CA ASP A 102 20.75 3.29 14.88
C ASP A 102 21.03 3.28 13.38
N LEU A 103 22.27 3.05 13.00
CA LEU A 103 22.74 3.03 11.62
C LEU A 103 23.38 1.67 11.33
N GLU A 104 22.89 0.96 10.34
CA GLU A 104 23.49 -0.29 9.86
C GLU A 104 23.89 -0.17 8.39
N LEU A 105 25.15 -0.44 8.09
CA LEU A 105 25.75 -0.36 6.76
C LEU A 105 26.08 -1.78 6.31
N TYR A 106 25.38 -2.29 5.30
CA TYR A 106 25.60 -3.60 4.72
C TYR A 106 26.62 -3.52 3.59
N VAL A 107 27.68 -4.32 3.67
CA VAL A 107 28.82 -4.28 2.74
C VAL A 107 28.46 -4.95 1.40
N SER A 108 27.83 -6.12 1.45
CA SER A 108 27.45 -6.92 0.27
C SER A 108 26.42 -6.20 -0.60
N ASP A 109 25.37 -5.68 0.04
CA ASP A 109 24.16 -5.26 -0.67
C ASP A 109 24.15 -3.75 -0.97
N GLN A 110 25.21 -3.04 -0.60
CA GLN A 110 25.31 -1.57 -0.65
C GLN A 110 24.11 -0.88 0.01
N ARG A 111 23.52 -1.54 1.01
CA ARG A 111 22.33 -1.09 1.73
C ARG A 111 22.70 -0.35 3.00
N LYS A 112 21.98 0.72 3.30
CA LYS A 112 22.10 1.49 4.54
C LYS A 112 20.74 1.58 5.20
N GLU A 113 20.67 1.22 6.47
CA GLU A 113 19.47 1.33 7.29
C GLU A 113 19.72 2.33 8.40
N LEU A 114 18.79 3.25 8.61
CA LEU A 114 18.81 4.27 9.64
C LEU A 114 17.49 4.27 10.39
N SER A 115 17.53 4.01 11.68
CA SER A 115 16.39 4.17 12.60
C SER A 115 16.70 5.25 13.63
N LEU A 116 15.75 6.15 13.87
CA LEU A 116 15.86 7.21 14.87
C LEU A 116 14.72 7.12 15.88
N PHE A 117 14.99 7.63 17.09
CA PHE A 117 14.01 7.77 18.17
C PHE A 117 13.25 6.46 18.43
N LEU A 118 13.96 5.37 18.71
CA LEU A 118 13.37 4.05 18.99
C LEU A 118 12.58 3.47 17.81
N GLY A 119 12.98 3.81 16.58
CA GLY A 119 12.34 3.34 15.35
C GLY A 119 11.09 4.13 14.96
N VAL A 120 10.84 5.31 15.56
CA VAL A 120 9.80 6.22 15.08
C VAL A 120 10.06 6.65 13.65
N PHE A 121 11.31 6.97 13.31
CA PHE A 121 11.73 7.19 11.93
C PHE A 121 12.57 6.00 11.48
N ASN A 122 12.31 5.51 10.27
CA ASN A 122 13.11 4.48 9.62
C ASN A 122 13.40 4.90 8.19
N ALA A 123 14.63 4.68 7.74
CA ALA A 123 15.06 4.90 6.38
C ALA A 123 15.95 3.76 5.92
N GLU A 124 15.78 3.35 4.67
CA GLU A 124 16.49 2.29 3.99
C GLU A 124 16.94 2.85 2.63
N PHE A 125 18.24 2.80 2.39
CA PHE A 125 18.86 3.28 1.16
C PHE A 125 19.60 2.12 0.51
N GLU A 126 19.07 1.66 -0.60
CA GLU A 126 19.68 0.69 -1.51
C GLU A 126 20.09 1.40 -2.80
N ARG A 127 20.79 0.69 -3.69
CA ARG A 127 21.28 1.25 -4.96
C ARG A 127 20.17 1.84 -5.83
N ASP A 128 19.05 1.13 -5.94
CA ASP A 128 17.92 1.46 -6.82
C ASP A 128 16.62 1.68 -6.03
N ARG A 129 16.71 1.84 -4.70
CA ARG A 129 15.54 2.03 -3.85
C ARG A 129 15.89 2.91 -2.67
N THR A 130 15.11 3.96 -2.48
CA THR A 130 15.14 4.78 -1.27
C THR A 130 13.79 4.70 -0.62
N ARG A 131 13.74 4.31 0.64
CA ARG A 131 12.50 4.21 1.42
C ARG A 131 12.71 4.87 2.76
N TRP A 132 11.78 5.71 3.20
CA TRP A 132 11.76 6.18 4.57
C TRP A 132 10.34 6.45 5.05
N GLY A 133 10.15 6.50 6.37
CA GLY A 133 8.86 6.79 6.95
C GLY A 133 8.89 7.05 8.45
N VAL A 134 7.81 7.66 8.91
CA VAL A 134 7.55 7.97 10.32
C VAL A 134 6.37 7.12 10.80
N PHE A 135 6.53 6.48 11.96
CA PHE A 135 5.59 5.47 12.49
C PHE A 135 5.27 4.38 11.47
N GLY A 136 6.31 3.82 10.84
CA GLY A 136 6.17 2.77 9.83
C GLY A 136 5.48 3.22 8.53
N GLY A 137 5.38 4.52 8.27
CA GLY A 137 4.72 5.05 7.06
C GLY A 137 3.33 5.63 7.31
N ILE A 138 2.76 5.47 8.51
CA ILE A 138 1.39 5.92 8.83
C ILE A 138 1.27 7.45 8.78
N LEU A 139 2.22 8.16 9.39
CA LEU A 139 2.22 9.62 9.40
C LEU A 139 2.81 10.18 8.11
N LEU A 140 3.97 9.65 7.73
CA LEU A 140 4.75 10.06 6.58
C LEU A 140 5.43 8.82 6.00
N GLY A 141 5.33 8.63 4.70
CA GLY A 141 6.03 7.58 3.98
C GLY A 141 6.54 8.09 2.65
N TYR A 142 7.68 7.59 2.24
CA TYR A 142 8.28 7.86 0.95
C TYR A 142 9.01 6.61 0.47
N GLU A 143 8.78 6.24 -0.77
CA GLU A 143 9.48 5.16 -1.45
C GLU A 143 9.73 5.58 -2.90
N SER A 144 10.98 5.47 -3.34
CA SER A 144 11.36 5.79 -4.70
C SER A 144 12.28 4.72 -5.25
N THR A 145 11.96 4.28 -6.46
CA THR A 145 12.80 3.45 -7.34
C THR A 145 12.96 4.18 -8.68
N PRO A 146 13.80 3.72 -9.63
CA PRO A 146 13.92 4.35 -10.95
C PRO A 146 12.61 4.41 -11.74
N GLN A 147 11.65 3.53 -11.44
CA GLN A 147 10.36 3.42 -12.15
C GLN A 147 9.17 3.92 -11.33
N MET A 148 9.31 4.04 -10.00
CA MET A 148 8.20 4.33 -9.10
C MET A 148 8.55 5.44 -8.12
N THR A 149 7.58 6.29 -7.82
CA THR A 149 7.61 7.17 -6.66
C THR A 149 6.28 7.05 -5.93
N ASP A 150 6.33 6.71 -4.64
CA ASP A 150 5.20 6.69 -3.73
C ASP A 150 5.52 7.58 -2.53
N TRP A 151 4.62 8.49 -2.20
CA TRP A 151 4.73 9.23 -0.96
C TRP A 151 3.36 9.48 -0.35
N ASN A 152 3.32 9.54 0.98
CA ASN A 152 2.11 9.85 1.71
C ASN A 152 2.38 10.74 2.92
N PHE A 153 1.39 11.56 3.24
CA PHE A 153 1.27 12.30 4.49
C PHE A 153 -0.14 12.05 5.03
N LEU A 154 -0.25 11.25 6.08
CA LEU A 154 -1.52 10.72 6.57
C LEU A 154 -2.30 10.04 5.43
N TRP A 155 -3.50 10.53 5.10
CA TRP A 155 -4.32 10.03 4.01
C TRP A 155 -3.99 10.66 2.65
N ILE A 156 -3.20 11.74 2.61
CA ILE A 156 -2.75 12.32 1.35
C ILE A 156 -1.71 11.39 0.76
N ARG A 157 -1.89 10.96 -0.49
CA ARG A 157 -0.98 10.01 -1.14
C ARG A 157 -0.77 10.39 -2.60
N TYR A 158 0.46 10.20 -3.06
CA TYR A 158 0.83 10.29 -4.46
C TYR A 158 1.62 9.04 -4.81
N LEU A 159 1.12 8.28 -5.79
CA LEU A 159 1.80 7.14 -6.38
C LEU A 159 1.95 7.42 -7.86
N ASN A 160 3.15 7.23 -8.39
CA ASN A 160 3.41 7.25 -9.81
C ASN A 160 4.26 6.03 -10.15
N SER A 161 3.66 5.08 -10.86
CA SER A 161 4.31 3.85 -11.32
C SER A 161 3.87 3.56 -12.77
N PRO A 162 4.56 2.64 -13.48
CA PRO A 162 4.16 2.27 -14.84
C PRO A 162 2.82 1.52 -14.91
N GLN A 163 2.35 0.96 -13.80
CA GLN A 163 1.12 0.17 -13.71
C GLN A 163 -0.06 1.01 -13.21
N GLU A 164 0.22 1.91 -12.27
CA GLU A 164 -0.78 2.70 -11.58
C GLU A 164 -0.25 4.09 -11.22
N LYS A 165 -1.10 5.11 -11.37
CA LYS A 165 -0.90 6.45 -10.81
C LYS A 165 -2.05 6.78 -9.87
N ILE A 166 -1.75 7.26 -8.68
CA ILE A 166 -2.74 7.70 -7.69
C ILE A 166 -2.40 9.11 -7.24
N GLN A 167 -3.39 9.98 -7.18
CA GLN A 167 -3.34 11.25 -6.47
C GLN A 167 -4.52 11.32 -5.51
N ASN A 168 -4.27 11.18 -4.22
CA ASN A 168 -5.28 11.25 -3.18
C ASN A 168 -5.08 12.52 -2.36
N PHE A 169 -5.96 13.49 -2.54
CA PHE A 169 -6.00 14.75 -1.80
C PHE A 169 -7.38 14.95 -1.17
N LEU A 170 -8.03 13.87 -0.72
CA LEU A 170 -9.31 13.97 -0.04
C LEU A 170 -9.20 14.91 1.18
N PRO A 171 -10.22 15.77 1.42
CA PRO A 171 -11.54 15.75 0.78
C PRO A 171 -11.66 16.54 -0.53
N ILE A 172 -10.57 17.05 -1.12
CA ILE A 172 -10.61 17.91 -2.32
C ILE A 172 -10.84 17.09 -3.60
N TYR A 173 -9.96 16.13 -3.87
CA TYR A 173 -10.11 15.22 -5.00
C TYR A 173 -9.35 13.91 -4.79
N ARG A 174 -9.73 12.90 -5.55
CA ARG A 174 -8.98 11.67 -5.73
C ARG A 174 -8.96 11.32 -7.21
N TYR A 175 -7.77 11.06 -7.74
CA TYR A 175 -7.55 10.57 -9.08
C TYR A 175 -6.79 9.25 -9.01
N GLY A 176 -7.20 8.27 -9.80
CA GLY A 176 -6.52 7.00 -9.96
C GLY A 176 -6.52 6.61 -11.43
N GLU A 177 -5.38 6.16 -11.94
CA GLU A 177 -5.18 5.72 -13.32
C GLU A 177 -4.47 4.38 -13.28
N THR A 178 -5.00 3.39 -13.99
CA THR A 178 -4.39 2.08 -14.20
C THR A 178 -4.13 1.88 -15.69
N GLN A 179 -3.58 0.73 -16.07
CA GLN A 179 -3.40 0.40 -17.49
C GLN A 179 -4.72 0.27 -18.28
N GLU A 180 -5.81 -0.02 -17.58
CA GLU A 180 -7.11 -0.31 -18.19
C GLU A 180 -8.05 0.90 -18.18
N GLY A 181 -7.81 1.88 -17.30
CA GLY A 181 -8.76 2.95 -17.09
C GLY A 181 -8.33 3.99 -16.06
N TYR A 182 -9.26 4.88 -15.74
CA TYR A 182 -9.06 5.89 -14.72
C TYR A 182 -10.35 6.20 -13.96
N SER A 183 -10.18 6.79 -12.78
CA SER A 183 -11.24 7.27 -11.91
C SER A 183 -10.87 8.64 -11.35
N PHE A 184 -11.87 9.49 -11.20
CA PHE A 184 -11.78 10.82 -10.66
C PHE A 184 -12.98 11.09 -9.75
N LEU A 185 -12.70 11.53 -8.53
CA LEU A 185 -13.70 11.89 -7.53
C LEU A 185 -13.36 13.30 -7.03
N ALA A 186 -14.33 14.20 -7.09
CA ALA A 186 -14.22 15.56 -6.55
C ALA A 186 -15.41 15.83 -5.62
N PRO A 187 -15.29 15.53 -4.32
CA PRO A 187 -16.38 15.69 -3.36
C PRO A 187 -16.96 17.12 -3.27
N PRO A 188 -16.17 18.22 -3.32
CA PRO A 188 -16.72 19.58 -3.18
C PRO A 188 -17.73 19.94 -4.27
N ILE A 189 -17.60 19.35 -5.45
CA ILE A 189 -18.50 19.53 -6.59
C ILE A 189 -19.34 18.28 -6.86
N LEU A 190 -19.41 17.34 -5.90
CA LEU A 190 -20.22 16.11 -5.94
C LEU A 190 -20.09 15.34 -7.26
N THR A 191 -18.86 15.29 -7.79
CA THR A 191 -18.59 14.74 -9.11
C THR A 191 -17.78 13.46 -9.00
N TYR A 192 -18.18 12.45 -9.77
CA TYR A 192 -17.44 11.22 -9.97
C TYR A 192 -17.39 10.90 -11.46
N HIS A 193 -16.24 10.49 -11.96
CA HIS A 193 -16.06 10.06 -13.33
C HIS A 193 -15.12 8.86 -13.34
N SER A 194 -15.49 7.78 -14.03
CA SER A 194 -14.56 6.70 -14.31
C SER A 194 -14.75 6.18 -15.72
N LYS A 195 -13.67 5.66 -16.27
CA LYS A 195 -13.63 5.04 -17.59
C LYS A 195 -12.66 3.87 -17.55
N ASP A 196 -13.09 2.74 -18.06
CA ASP A 196 -12.32 1.52 -18.20
C ASP A 196 -12.54 0.91 -19.60
N SER A 197 -12.08 -0.32 -19.79
CA SER A 197 -12.29 -1.09 -21.01
C SER A 197 -13.75 -1.53 -21.20
N GLU A 198 -14.51 -1.64 -20.11
CA GLU A 198 -15.91 -2.08 -20.12
C GLU A 198 -16.86 -0.93 -20.43
N GLY A 199 -16.49 0.30 -20.08
CA GLY A 199 -17.36 1.44 -20.21
C GLY A 199 -16.89 2.74 -19.55
N SER A 200 -17.84 3.63 -19.32
CA SER A 200 -17.62 4.87 -18.60
C SER A 200 -18.86 5.28 -17.81
N ILE A 201 -18.64 5.87 -16.65
CA ILE A 201 -19.68 6.43 -15.81
C ILE A 201 -19.30 7.86 -15.39
N THR A 202 -20.25 8.77 -15.49
CA THR A 202 -20.12 10.17 -15.09
C THR A 202 -21.30 10.55 -14.23
N LEU A 203 -21.02 11.02 -13.02
CA LEU A 203 -22.00 11.48 -12.05
C LEU A 203 -21.68 12.93 -11.70
N GLY A 204 -22.60 13.84 -12.00
CA GLY A 204 -22.60 15.22 -11.49
C GLY A 204 -23.71 15.39 -10.47
N GLY A 205 -23.40 16.01 -9.33
CA GLY A 205 -24.37 16.14 -8.22
C GLY A 205 -24.82 14.78 -7.69
N LEU A 206 -23.88 13.83 -7.55
CA LEU A 206 -24.15 12.42 -7.18
C LEU A 206 -25.12 11.69 -8.14
N GLY A 207 -25.18 12.10 -9.41
CA GLY A 207 -26.07 11.50 -10.41
C GLY A 207 -27.44 12.20 -10.51
N LEU A 208 -27.77 13.10 -9.58
CA LEU A 208 -29.02 13.83 -9.62
C LEU A 208 -29.01 14.92 -10.68
N ILE A 209 -27.91 15.66 -10.82
CA ILE A 209 -27.80 16.73 -11.82
C ILE A 209 -27.49 16.14 -13.18
N TYR A 210 -26.51 15.24 -13.22
CA TYR A 210 -26.05 14.60 -14.43
C TYR A 210 -25.67 13.15 -14.13
N TYR A 211 -26.18 12.23 -14.94
CA TYR A 211 -25.82 10.82 -14.92
C TYR A 211 -25.56 10.38 -16.35
N GLN A 212 -24.41 9.78 -16.58
CA GLN A 212 -24.11 9.10 -17.82
C GLN A 212 -23.49 7.75 -17.47
N ASN A 213 -24.02 6.68 -18.05
CA ASN A 213 -23.42 5.35 -17.99
C ASN A 213 -23.38 4.79 -19.41
N ARG A 214 -22.21 4.35 -19.84
CA ARG A 214 -21.98 3.77 -21.16
C ARG A 214 -21.23 2.46 -20.98
N SER A 215 -21.81 1.38 -21.46
CA SER A 215 -21.21 0.04 -21.49
C SER A 215 -20.82 -0.28 -22.94
N GLU A 216 -19.53 -0.46 -23.21
CA GLU A 216 -19.02 -0.85 -24.52
C GLU A 216 -19.29 -2.34 -24.81
N ILE A 217 -19.28 -3.17 -23.77
CA ILE A 217 -19.54 -4.62 -23.87
C ILE A 217 -21.01 -4.86 -24.23
N GLU A 218 -21.92 -4.24 -23.49
CA GLU A 218 -23.36 -4.42 -23.68
C GLU A 218 -23.91 -3.48 -24.77
N LYS A 219 -23.09 -2.57 -25.31
CA LYS A 219 -23.48 -1.50 -26.24
C LYS A 219 -24.68 -0.69 -25.73
N GLU A 220 -24.74 -0.49 -24.42
CA GLU A 220 -25.79 0.27 -23.75
C GLU A 220 -25.30 1.66 -23.36
N GLU A 221 -26.17 2.65 -23.47
CA GLU A 221 -25.88 4.01 -23.04
C GLU A 221 -27.10 4.60 -22.35
N SER A 222 -26.90 5.21 -21.19
CA SER A 222 -27.95 5.90 -20.44
C SER A 222 -27.45 7.26 -20.00
N THR A 223 -28.12 8.32 -20.44
CA THR A 223 -27.87 9.69 -20.02
C THR A 223 -29.12 10.25 -19.35
N LYS A 224 -28.97 10.91 -18.20
CA LYS A 224 -30.06 11.57 -17.47
C LYS A 224 -29.58 12.92 -16.95
N ILE A 225 -30.42 13.94 -17.13
CA ILE A 225 -30.21 15.29 -16.61
C ILE A 225 -31.36 15.61 -15.65
N LEU A 226 -31.03 16.12 -14.46
CA LEU A 226 -31.99 16.32 -13.36
C LEU A 226 -32.80 15.04 -13.09
N GLY A 227 -32.10 13.91 -12.97
CA GLY A 227 -32.71 12.58 -12.74
C GLY A 227 -33.57 12.06 -13.90
N GLY A 228 -33.53 12.68 -15.07
CA GLY A 228 -34.39 12.35 -16.22
C GLY A 228 -35.56 13.30 -16.41
N LEU A 229 -35.78 14.24 -15.48
CA LEU A 229 -36.86 15.23 -15.58
C LEU A 229 -36.61 16.21 -16.72
N LEU A 230 -35.39 16.72 -16.85
CA LEU A 230 -35.06 17.64 -17.94
C LEU A 230 -34.82 16.89 -19.24
N TYR A 231 -34.09 15.79 -19.16
CA TYR A 231 -33.73 14.98 -20.31
C TYR A 231 -33.33 13.57 -19.86
N PHE A 232 -33.76 12.57 -20.61
CA PHE A 232 -33.19 11.23 -20.54
C PHE A 232 -32.94 10.69 -21.95
N SER A 233 -31.96 9.81 -22.07
CA SER A 233 -31.66 9.03 -23.26
C SER A 233 -31.19 7.65 -22.83
N GLU A 234 -31.72 6.62 -23.46
CA GLU A 234 -31.42 5.22 -23.23
C GLU A 234 -31.23 4.54 -24.58
N LYS A 235 -30.10 3.86 -24.73
CA LYS A 235 -29.76 3.01 -25.86
C LYS A 235 -29.50 1.61 -25.33
N LYS A 236 -30.10 0.61 -25.96
CA LYS A 236 -29.91 -0.81 -25.62
C LYS A 236 -29.45 -1.58 -26.84
N ALA A 237 -28.62 -2.61 -26.65
CA ALA A 237 -28.21 -3.47 -27.76
C ALA A 237 -29.39 -4.18 -28.42
N LEU A 238 -30.41 -4.55 -27.63
CA LEU A 238 -31.57 -5.28 -28.12
C LEU A 238 -32.27 -4.48 -29.25
N ARG A 239 -32.20 -5.00 -30.49
CA ARG A 239 -32.82 -4.43 -31.70
C ARG A 239 -32.37 -3.01 -32.07
N GLY A 240 -31.22 -2.56 -31.55
CA GLY A 240 -30.76 -1.18 -31.72
C GLY A 240 -31.71 -0.16 -31.08
N PHE A 241 -32.43 -0.54 -30.02
CA PHE A 241 -33.43 0.30 -29.36
C PHE A 241 -32.80 1.59 -28.83
N GLN A 242 -33.45 2.72 -29.13
CA GLN A 242 -33.11 4.05 -28.62
C GLN A 242 -34.37 4.74 -28.14
N ASN A 243 -34.30 5.37 -26.97
CA ASN A 243 -35.40 6.11 -26.36
C ASN A 243 -34.87 7.38 -25.72
N TYR A 244 -35.45 8.52 -26.03
CA TYR A 244 -35.08 9.78 -25.41
C TYR A 244 -36.28 10.72 -25.27
N GLY A 245 -36.25 11.57 -24.25
CA GLY A 245 -37.40 12.40 -23.92
C GLY A 245 -37.19 13.38 -22.78
N ILE A 246 -38.27 14.08 -22.42
CA ILE A 246 -38.36 15.09 -21.37
C ILE A 246 -39.44 14.68 -20.37
N LEU A 247 -39.24 14.98 -19.09
CA LEU A 247 -40.06 14.52 -17.96
C LEU A 247 -40.17 13.00 -17.92
N GLY A 248 -39.01 12.34 -17.84
CA GLY A 248 -38.93 10.88 -17.73
C GLY A 248 -39.60 10.40 -16.44
N ALA A 249 -40.63 9.55 -16.59
CA ALA A 249 -41.23 8.82 -15.49
C ALA A 249 -40.91 7.32 -15.62
N PRO A 250 -40.64 6.60 -14.51
CA PRO A 250 -40.43 5.15 -14.53
C PRO A 250 -41.57 4.46 -15.28
N PHE A 251 -41.24 3.52 -16.16
CA PHE A 251 -42.17 2.70 -16.97
C PHE A 251 -43.03 3.46 -18.01
N ILE A 252 -43.10 4.79 -17.95
CA ILE A 252 -43.97 5.60 -18.82
C ILE A 252 -43.12 6.37 -19.86
N GLY A 253 -41.82 6.57 -19.66
CA GLY A 253 -40.98 7.36 -20.57
C GLY A 253 -41.26 8.86 -20.45
N GLY A 254 -41.00 9.63 -21.51
CA GLY A 254 -41.14 11.09 -21.48
C GLY A 254 -42.59 11.57 -21.54
N LEU A 255 -43.02 12.34 -20.54
CA LEU A 255 -44.39 12.85 -20.47
C LEU A 255 -44.64 14.06 -21.40
N LEU A 256 -43.67 14.97 -21.53
CA LEU A 256 -43.79 16.15 -22.39
C LEU A 256 -43.47 15.81 -23.84
N TRP A 257 -42.36 15.10 -24.05
CA TRP A 257 -41.91 14.68 -25.37
C TRP A 257 -41.10 13.41 -25.23
N ASN A 258 -41.25 12.52 -26.20
CA ASN A 258 -40.63 11.20 -26.19
C ASN A 258 -40.44 10.72 -27.62
N TYR A 259 -39.27 10.19 -27.92
CA TYR A 259 -38.96 9.56 -29.19
C TYR A 259 -38.37 8.18 -28.94
N GLU A 260 -38.99 7.16 -29.52
CA GLU A 260 -38.59 5.76 -29.46
C GLU A 260 -38.24 5.29 -30.87
N PHE A 261 -37.15 4.53 -31.00
CA PHE A 261 -36.64 4.02 -32.27
C PHE A 261 -36.11 2.60 -32.08
N GLU A 262 -36.44 1.69 -33.00
CA GLU A 262 -35.81 0.37 -33.12
C GLU A 262 -35.31 0.16 -34.56
N GLU A 263 -34.03 -0.17 -34.70
CA GLU A 263 -33.37 -0.29 -35.99
C GLU A 263 -33.81 -1.55 -36.74
N GLU A 264 -33.89 -2.70 -36.07
CA GLU A 264 -34.24 -3.98 -36.71
C GLU A 264 -35.67 -4.04 -37.23
N THR A 265 -36.61 -3.41 -36.53
CA THR A 265 -38.04 -3.46 -36.88
C THR A 265 -38.48 -2.27 -37.74
N GLY A 266 -37.63 -1.24 -37.85
CA GLY A 266 -37.98 0.06 -38.43
C GLY A 266 -39.07 0.79 -37.65
N PHE A 267 -39.26 0.45 -36.38
CA PHE A 267 -40.22 1.12 -35.51
C PHE A 267 -39.71 2.50 -35.12
N GLN A 268 -40.56 3.51 -35.28
CA GLN A 268 -40.28 4.87 -34.83
C GLN A 268 -41.55 5.43 -34.20
N LYS A 269 -41.45 6.02 -33.01
CA LYS A 269 -42.59 6.65 -32.35
C LYS A 269 -42.19 7.97 -31.71
N MET A 270 -42.80 9.05 -32.17
CA MET A 270 -42.69 10.36 -31.56
C MET A 270 -43.97 10.68 -30.79
N SER A 271 -43.87 11.17 -29.56
CA SER A 271 -45.02 11.60 -28.75
C SER A 271 -44.82 13.02 -28.24
N PHE A 272 -45.88 13.82 -28.22
CA PHE A 272 -45.91 15.14 -27.61
C PHE A 272 -47.09 15.21 -26.65
N LEU A 273 -46.83 15.63 -25.41
CA LEU A 273 -47.73 15.48 -24.27
C LEU A 273 -48.31 14.07 -24.27
N LYS A 274 -47.56 13.04 -23.86
CA LYS A 274 -47.69 11.60 -24.19
C LYS A 274 -49.09 11.02 -24.44
N PHE A 275 -50.12 11.52 -23.77
CA PHE A 275 -51.52 11.12 -23.92
C PHE A 275 -52.32 11.88 -24.99
N ILE A 276 -51.81 12.98 -25.54
CA ILE A 276 -52.50 13.90 -26.47
C ILE A 276 -52.14 13.58 -27.92
N PHE A 277 -50.86 13.41 -28.23
CA PHE A 277 -50.42 13.17 -29.60
C PHE A 277 -49.27 12.17 -29.67
N SER A 278 -49.37 11.22 -30.59
CA SER A 278 -48.24 10.38 -30.99
C SER A 278 -48.27 10.06 -32.48
N ARG A 279 -47.11 10.09 -33.13
CA ARG A 279 -46.90 9.62 -34.50
C ARG A 279 -46.07 8.36 -34.45
N THR A 280 -46.61 7.25 -34.95
CA THR A 280 -45.95 5.95 -34.98
C THR A 280 -45.74 5.52 -36.42
N THR A 281 -44.53 5.06 -36.73
CA THR A 281 -44.13 4.45 -38.00
C THR A 281 -43.68 3.03 -37.71
N TYR A 282 -44.23 2.06 -38.44
CA TYR A 282 -43.83 0.66 -38.33
C TYR A 282 -43.95 -0.02 -39.69
N LYS A 283 -42.90 -0.71 -40.13
CA LYS A 283 -42.85 -1.39 -41.44
C LYS A 283 -43.32 -0.52 -42.62
N GLY A 284 -42.95 0.77 -42.61
CA GLY A 284 -43.32 1.74 -43.66
C GLY A 284 -44.73 2.35 -43.55
N LYS A 285 -45.61 1.83 -42.68
CA LYS A 285 -46.92 2.45 -42.39
C LYS A 285 -46.77 3.48 -41.29
N THR A 286 -47.34 4.67 -41.49
CA THR A 286 -47.34 5.76 -40.50
C THR A 286 -48.76 6.11 -40.10
N TRP A 287 -49.02 6.26 -38.81
CA TRP A 287 -50.30 6.75 -38.29
C TRP A 287 -50.10 7.73 -37.14
N ASN A 288 -51.09 8.60 -36.98
CA ASN A 288 -51.14 9.59 -35.92
C ASN A 288 -52.25 9.20 -34.94
N SER A 289 -51.94 9.16 -33.65
CA SER A 289 -52.92 8.98 -32.58
C SER A 289 -53.17 10.31 -31.89
N TYR A 290 -54.43 10.59 -31.60
CA TYR A 290 -54.88 11.77 -30.85
C TYR A 290 -55.63 11.32 -29.60
N PHE A 291 -55.32 11.90 -28.45
CA PHE A 291 -55.93 11.55 -27.16
C PHE A 291 -55.86 10.03 -26.84
N GLY A 292 -54.78 9.36 -27.26
CA GLY A 292 -54.59 7.92 -27.10
C GLY A 292 -55.34 7.03 -28.11
N ILE A 293 -56.13 7.60 -29.02
CA ILE A 293 -56.91 6.86 -30.02
C ILE A 293 -56.09 6.76 -31.33
N SER A 294 -55.81 5.53 -31.77
CA SER A 294 -55.12 5.25 -33.04
C SER A 294 -56.12 4.91 -34.15
N PRO A 295 -56.08 5.58 -35.32
CA PRO A 295 -56.87 5.22 -36.50
C PRO A 295 -56.52 3.84 -37.07
N SER A 296 -55.35 3.27 -36.75
CA SER A 296 -54.96 1.95 -37.27
C SER A 296 -55.85 0.80 -36.79
N LEU A 297 -56.59 0.98 -35.68
CA LEU A 297 -57.62 0.05 -35.22
C LEU A 297 -58.89 0.04 -36.10
N TRP A 298 -59.00 0.98 -37.04
CA TRP A 298 -60.16 1.18 -37.92
C TRP A 298 -59.89 0.74 -39.37
N PHE A 299 -58.67 0.34 -39.71
CA PHE A 299 -58.26 0.00 -41.08
C PHE A 299 -57.80 -1.46 -41.25
N ASP A 300 -58.29 -2.37 -40.39
CA ASP A 300 -58.14 -3.83 -40.56
C ASP A 300 -59.43 -4.48 -41.10
N GLU A 301 -60.21 -3.73 -41.90
CA GLU A 301 -61.20 -4.30 -42.80
C GLU A 301 -60.83 -3.95 -44.25
N ASN A 302 -60.43 -4.99 -44.98
CA ASN A 302 -60.28 -5.08 -46.43
C ASN A 302 -59.02 -4.42 -47.03
N ASP A 303 -58.00 -5.25 -47.25
CA ASP A 303 -57.54 -5.62 -48.60
C ASP A 303 -56.78 -6.96 -48.57
#